data_AF-A0A965EGT9-F1
#
_entry.id   AF-A0A965EGT9-F1
#
_cell.length_a   1.000
_cell.length_b   1.000
_cell.length_c   1.000
_cell.angle_alpha   90.00
_cell.angle_beta   90.00
_cell.angle_gamma   90.00
#
_symmetry.space_group_name_H-M   'P 1'
#
loop_
_entity.id
_entity.type
_entity.pdbx_description
1 polymer ?
#
loop_
_entity_poly.entity_id
_entity_poly.type
_entity_poly.pdbx_seq_one_letter_code
_entity_poly.pdbx_strand_id
1 'polypeptide(L)'
;MAKLCKAGQQLREQIDDAFPSRDRASDGWKASAGHKAHSPKSDHNPMGPEQVVRAIDVDSDLQSDKSAAFDLANQLRLLARTDKRISYIIFNERIASWVGNYKWRKYKGINPHKKHIHISFTKLGDNDGSMFYLPILTGEENEPSKSNSRKLGKKLFSSGNSDVSSGGLGCSCDCQCCSSRESSSHPAVSKS
;
A
#
# COMPACT_ATOMS: atom_id res chain seq x y z
N MET A 1 5.20 -33.83 -10.61
CA MET A 1 4.01 -33.21 -11.24
C MET A 1 4.14 -31.69 -11.10
N ALA A 2 3.55 -30.89 -12.00
CA ALA A 2 3.56 -29.43 -11.85
C ALA A 2 2.78 -28.97 -10.62
N LYS A 3 3.32 -28.00 -9.87
CA LYS A 3 2.70 -27.40 -8.67
C LYS A 3 2.63 -25.87 -8.80
N LEU A 4 1.59 -25.24 -8.25
CA LEU A 4 1.53 -23.78 -8.11
C LEU A 4 2.50 -23.33 -7.00
N CYS A 5 3.11 -22.15 -7.12
CA CYS A 5 3.89 -21.54 -6.04
C CYS A 5 3.02 -21.30 -4.79
N LYS A 6 3.63 -21.29 -3.59
CA LYS A 6 2.89 -21.12 -2.33
C LYS A 6 2.20 -19.76 -2.22
N ALA A 7 2.81 -18.69 -2.72
CA ALA A 7 2.19 -17.37 -2.84
C ALA A 7 0.92 -17.39 -3.72
N GLY A 8 0.95 -18.13 -4.84
CA GLY A 8 -0.20 -18.24 -5.74
C GLY A 8 -1.34 -19.09 -5.17
N GLN A 9 -1.03 -20.11 -4.36
CA GLN A 9 -2.02 -20.86 -3.59
C GLN A 9 -2.71 -19.92 -2.57
N GLN A 10 -1.90 -19.26 -1.73
CA GLN A 10 -2.40 -18.42 -0.65
C GLN A 10 -3.24 -17.23 -1.15
N LEU A 11 -2.80 -16.54 -2.21
CA LEU A 11 -3.57 -15.42 -2.76
C LEU A 11 -4.92 -15.88 -3.32
N ARG A 12 -4.97 -17.02 -4.02
CA ARG A 12 -6.22 -17.56 -4.56
C ARG A 12 -7.17 -17.95 -3.42
N GLU A 13 -6.67 -18.61 -2.39
CA GLU A 13 -7.45 -19.00 -1.21
C GLU A 13 -8.05 -17.76 -0.51
N GLN A 14 -7.27 -16.70 -0.28
CA GLN A 14 -7.80 -15.44 0.27
C GLN A 14 -8.85 -14.76 -0.62
N ILE A 15 -8.75 -14.89 -1.95
CA ILE A 15 -9.77 -14.36 -2.89
C ILE A 15 -11.03 -15.24 -2.86
N ASP A 16 -10.88 -16.55 -2.74
CA ASP A 16 -12.00 -17.48 -2.59
C ASP A 16 -12.74 -17.27 -1.24
N ASP A 17 -12.03 -16.97 -0.16
CA ASP A 17 -12.62 -16.65 1.15
C ASP A 17 -13.33 -15.27 1.15
N ALA A 18 -12.72 -14.25 0.54
CA ALA A 18 -13.29 -12.90 0.47
C ALA A 18 -14.47 -12.80 -0.52
N PHE A 19 -14.48 -13.62 -1.56
CA PHE A 19 -15.55 -13.66 -2.58
C PHE A 19 -16.04 -15.10 -2.84
N PRO A 20 -16.73 -15.76 -1.89
CA PRO A 20 -17.08 -17.17 -2.00
C PRO A 20 -17.85 -17.53 -3.28
N SER A 21 -18.79 -16.68 -3.68
CA SER A 21 -19.66 -16.88 -4.85
C SER A 21 -19.01 -16.53 -6.20
N ARG A 22 -17.83 -15.88 -6.23
CA ARG A 22 -17.23 -15.31 -7.46
C ARG A 22 -17.24 -16.25 -8.68
N ASP A 23 -17.26 -15.65 -9.86
CA ASP A 23 -17.00 -16.42 -11.08
C ASP A 23 -15.55 -16.95 -11.07
N ARG A 24 -15.40 -18.12 -11.70
CA ARG A 24 -14.16 -18.87 -11.87
C ARG A 24 -14.03 -19.39 -13.31
N ALA A 25 -14.91 -18.97 -14.23
CA ALA A 25 -14.95 -19.42 -15.62
C ALA A 25 -13.68 -19.12 -16.41
N SER A 26 -12.94 -18.05 -16.05
CA SER A 26 -11.63 -17.72 -16.61
C SER A 26 -10.47 -17.78 -15.60
N ASP A 27 -10.67 -18.43 -14.45
CA ASP A 27 -9.58 -18.80 -13.55
C ASP A 27 -8.58 -19.73 -14.25
N GLY A 28 -7.30 -19.56 -13.93
CA GLY A 28 -6.22 -20.33 -14.53
C GLY A 28 -4.97 -20.33 -13.68
N TRP A 29 -4.09 -21.31 -13.90
CA TRP A 29 -2.73 -21.24 -13.37
C TRP A 29 -1.75 -22.03 -14.25
N LYS A 30 -2.11 -23.25 -14.65
CA LYS A 30 -1.26 -24.13 -15.47
C LYS A 30 -1.52 -23.96 -16.97
N ALA A 31 -0.48 -23.63 -17.73
CA ALA A 31 -0.55 -23.49 -19.18
C ALA A 31 -0.91 -24.79 -19.92
N SER A 32 -1.75 -24.68 -20.96
CA SER A 32 -2.03 -25.74 -21.94
C SER A 32 -0.78 -26.11 -22.77
N ALA A 33 -0.82 -27.23 -23.51
CA ALA A 33 0.29 -27.60 -24.40
C ALA A 33 0.52 -26.56 -25.51
N GLY A 34 -0.58 -26.08 -26.13
CA GLY A 34 -0.53 -25.01 -27.13
C GLY A 34 0.05 -23.70 -26.58
N HIS A 35 -0.35 -23.29 -25.37
CA HIS A 35 0.20 -22.07 -24.74
C HIS A 35 1.71 -22.18 -24.50
N LYS A 36 2.19 -23.35 -24.04
CA LYS A 36 3.62 -23.61 -23.86
C LYS A 36 4.42 -23.47 -25.17
N ALA A 37 3.87 -23.96 -26.28
CA ALA A 37 4.54 -23.85 -27.59
C ALA A 37 4.65 -22.40 -28.09
N HIS A 38 3.59 -21.59 -27.92
CA HIS A 38 3.57 -20.20 -28.39
C HIS A 38 4.24 -19.22 -27.41
N SER A 39 4.24 -19.53 -26.12
CA SER A 39 4.76 -18.67 -25.05
C SER A 39 5.64 -19.49 -24.08
N PRO A 40 6.82 -19.98 -24.52
CA PRO A 40 7.66 -20.88 -23.73
C PRO A 40 8.20 -20.25 -22.44
N LYS A 41 8.29 -18.91 -22.37
CA LYS A 41 8.74 -18.13 -21.20
C LYS A 41 7.60 -17.64 -20.29
N SER A 42 6.36 -18.12 -20.48
CA SER A 42 5.20 -17.74 -19.68
C SER A 42 5.29 -18.31 -18.25
N ASP A 43 4.97 -17.50 -17.23
CA ASP A 43 4.99 -17.94 -15.82
C ASP A 43 3.92 -19.00 -15.47
N HIS A 44 2.89 -19.17 -16.32
CA HIS A 44 1.98 -20.32 -16.29
C HIS A 44 2.63 -21.66 -16.67
N ASN A 45 3.85 -21.65 -17.20
CA ASN A 45 4.58 -22.85 -17.54
C ASN A 45 5.31 -23.37 -16.29
N PRO A 46 5.34 -24.69 -16.05
CA PRO A 46 6.13 -25.26 -14.96
C PRO A 46 7.62 -24.99 -15.19
N MET A 47 8.30 -24.40 -14.21
CA MET A 47 9.71 -24.00 -14.30
C MET A 47 10.61 -24.75 -13.32
N GLY A 48 11.83 -25.03 -13.77
CA GLY A 48 12.86 -25.70 -12.98
C GLY A 48 12.60 -27.20 -12.72
N PRO A 49 13.50 -27.87 -11.99
CA PRO A 49 13.35 -29.30 -11.66
C PRO A 49 12.11 -29.57 -10.80
N GLU A 50 11.73 -28.62 -9.94
CA GLU A 50 10.54 -28.69 -9.10
C GLU A 50 9.20 -28.47 -9.83
N GLN A 51 9.24 -28.10 -11.11
CA GLN A 51 8.04 -27.89 -11.94
C GLN A 51 7.06 -26.87 -11.33
N VAL A 52 7.59 -25.76 -10.81
CA VAL A 52 6.79 -24.70 -10.17
C VAL A 52 6.21 -23.77 -11.21
N VAL A 53 4.91 -23.55 -11.13
CA VAL A 53 4.17 -22.55 -11.90
C VAL A 53 4.04 -21.28 -11.04
N ARG A 54 4.31 -20.12 -11.63
CA ARG A 54 4.37 -18.83 -10.92
C ARG A 54 3.38 -17.79 -11.46
N ALA A 55 2.25 -18.22 -12.00
CA ALA A 55 1.16 -17.32 -12.33
C ALA A 55 -0.20 -17.92 -11.98
N ILE A 56 -1.11 -17.04 -11.59
CA ILE A 56 -2.55 -17.30 -11.54
C ILE A 56 -3.27 -16.27 -12.41
N ASP A 57 -4.32 -16.72 -13.08
CA ASP A 57 -5.37 -15.88 -13.63
C ASP A 57 -6.57 -16.01 -12.68
N VAL A 58 -7.14 -14.89 -12.27
CA VAL A 58 -8.33 -14.80 -11.41
C VAL A 58 -9.42 -14.10 -12.20
N ASP A 59 -10.63 -14.64 -12.23
CA ASP A 59 -11.74 -14.02 -12.98
C ASP A 59 -11.98 -12.55 -12.57
N SER A 60 -12.42 -11.75 -13.54
CA SER A 60 -12.75 -10.34 -13.36
C SER A 60 -14.14 -10.10 -12.78
N ASP A 61 -15.03 -11.10 -12.76
CA ASP A 61 -16.31 -11.02 -12.06
C ASP A 61 -16.24 -11.66 -10.66
N LEU A 62 -15.92 -10.81 -9.67
CA LEU A 62 -15.88 -11.21 -8.26
C LEU A 62 -17.26 -11.30 -7.61
N GLN A 63 -18.35 -11.07 -8.36
CA GLN A 63 -19.76 -11.09 -7.92
C GLN A 63 -20.12 -10.18 -6.73
N SER A 64 -19.25 -9.24 -6.35
CA SER A 64 -19.59 -8.14 -5.43
C SER A 64 -20.09 -6.91 -6.20
N ASP A 65 -19.21 -6.35 -7.04
CA ASP A 65 -19.41 -5.16 -7.85
C ASP A 65 -18.36 -5.11 -8.97
N LYS A 66 -18.61 -4.32 -10.01
CA LYS A 66 -17.75 -4.26 -11.21
C LYS A 66 -16.41 -3.55 -10.99
N SER A 67 -16.22 -2.88 -9.85
CA SER A 67 -14.97 -2.21 -9.46
C SER A 67 -14.05 -3.12 -8.64
N ALA A 68 -14.57 -4.10 -7.90
CA ALA A 68 -13.78 -4.98 -7.04
C ALA A 68 -12.54 -5.62 -7.71
N ALA A 69 -12.66 -6.06 -8.96
CA ALA A 69 -11.50 -6.57 -9.71
C ALA A 69 -10.44 -5.49 -10.02
N PHE A 70 -10.86 -4.25 -10.27
CA PHE A 70 -9.92 -3.12 -10.39
C PHE A 70 -9.28 -2.77 -9.04
N ASP A 71 -10.03 -2.85 -7.94
CA ASP A 71 -9.53 -2.54 -6.61
C ASP A 71 -8.57 -3.62 -6.10
N LEU A 72 -8.88 -4.90 -6.30
CA LEU A 72 -7.95 -6.02 -6.07
C LEU A 72 -6.65 -5.83 -6.85
N ALA A 73 -6.74 -5.58 -8.17
CA ALA A 73 -5.56 -5.32 -9.00
C ALA A 73 -4.79 -4.05 -8.58
N ASN A 74 -5.48 -3.02 -8.09
CA ASN A 74 -4.87 -1.78 -7.59
C ASN A 74 -4.16 -1.97 -6.23
N GLN A 75 -4.76 -2.71 -5.31
CA GLN A 75 -4.14 -2.99 -4.01
C GLN A 75 -2.94 -3.93 -4.18
N LEU A 76 -3.07 -5.00 -4.98
CA LEU A 76 -1.98 -5.93 -5.31
C LEU A 76 -0.75 -5.22 -5.91
N ARG A 77 -0.93 -4.30 -6.88
CA ARG A 77 0.21 -3.58 -7.48
C ARG A 77 0.87 -2.61 -6.50
N LEU A 78 0.13 -2.09 -5.52
CA LEU A 78 0.69 -1.22 -4.48
C LEU A 78 1.46 -2.06 -3.46
N LEU A 79 0.92 -3.20 -3.03
CA LEU A 79 1.59 -4.15 -2.16
C LEU A 79 2.89 -4.68 -2.77
N ALA A 80 2.93 -4.95 -4.07
CA ALA A 80 4.14 -5.42 -4.77
C ALA A 80 5.34 -4.42 -4.72
N ARG A 81 5.09 -3.16 -4.34
CA ARG A 81 6.16 -2.17 -4.08
C ARG A 81 6.97 -2.51 -2.83
N THR A 82 6.41 -3.25 -1.87
CA THR A 82 7.09 -3.77 -0.68
C THR A 82 7.24 -5.29 -0.74
N ASP A 83 6.17 -6.03 -0.99
CA ASP A 83 6.18 -7.49 -1.13
C ASP A 83 6.84 -7.91 -2.46
N LYS A 84 7.97 -8.63 -2.38
CA LYS A 84 8.76 -9.06 -3.55
C LYS A 84 8.37 -10.43 -4.09
N ARG A 85 7.33 -11.05 -3.55
CA ARG A 85 6.73 -12.27 -4.12
C ARG A 85 5.97 -11.96 -5.40
N ILE A 86 5.42 -10.75 -5.56
CA ILE A 86 4.68 -10.35 -6.78
C ILE A 86 5.63 -9.72 -7.81
N SER A 87 5.73 -10.36 -8.98
CA SER A 87 6.58 -9.94 -10.11
C SER A 87 5.92 -8.83 -10.94
N TYR A 88 4.72 -9.11 -11.45
CA TYR A 88 3.91 -8.18 -12.23
C TYR A 88 2.43 -8.59 -12.24
N ILE A 89 1.58 -7.63 -12.57
CA ILE A 89 0.12 -7.81 -12.71
C ILE A 89 -0.31 -7.25 -14.06
N ILE A 90 -1.17 -7.97 -14.78
CA ILE A 90 -1.79 -7.53 -16.03
C ILE A 90 -3.31 -7.59 -15.89
N PHE A 91 -3.99 -6.48 -16.15
CA PHE A 91 -5.45 -6.42 -16.15
C PHE A 91 -5.95 -5.29 -17.06
N ASN A 92 -7.02 -5.57 -17.80
CA ASN A 92 -7.71 -4.63 -18.70
C ASN A 92 -6.75 -3.73 -19.50
N GLU A 93 -5.96 -4.36 -20.38
CA GLU A 93 -4.96 -3.74 -21.26
C GLU A 93 -3.85 -2.94 -20.55
N ARG A 94 -3.66 -3.13 -19.23
CA ARG A 94 -2.63 -2.47 -18.44
C ARG A 94 -1.72 -3.48 -17.76
N ILE A 95 -0.45 -3.10 -17.59
CA ILE A 95 0.56 -3.85 -16.84
C ILE A 95 1.19 -2.96 -15.76
N ALA A 96 1.32 -3.52 -14.55
CA ALA A 96 2.09 -2.96 -13.45
C ALA A 96 3.23 -3.93 -13.10
N SER A 97 4.47 -3.43 -13.04
CA SER A 97 5.65 -4.22 -12.68
C SER A 97 6.77 -3.32 -12.17
N TRP A 98 7.85 -3.91 -11.66
CA TRP A 98 9.02 -3.21 -11.12
C TRP A 98 9.56 -2.10 -12.05
N VAL A 99 9.58 -2.36 -13.38
CA VAL A 99 10.06 -1.43 -14.43
C VAL A 99 9.34 -0.07 -14.40
N GLY A 100 8.09 -0.04 -13.93
CA GLY A 100 7.32 1.19 -13.77
C GLY A 100 7.08 1.60 -12.31
N ASN A 101 7.81 1.03 -11.35
CA ASN A 101 7.50 1.09 -9.90
C ASN A 101 6.01 0.77 -9.63
N TYR A 102 5.50 -0.27 -10.31
CA TYR A 102 4.11 -0.73 -10.26
C TYR A 102 3.04 0.34 -10.54
N LYS A 103 3.40 1.39 -11.30
CA LYS A 103 2.44 2.24 -12.02
C LYS A 103 1.84 1.46 -13.19
N TRP A 104 0.54 1.67 -13.44
CA TRP A 104 -0.12 1.15 -14.65
C TRP A 104 0.50 1.75 -15.91
N ARG A 105 0.83 0.88 -16.87
CA ARG A 105 1.31 1.23 -18.22
C ARG A 105 0.50 0.44 -19.24
N LYS A 106 0.38 0.93 -20.48
CA LYS A 106 -0.29 0.19 -21.56
C LYS A 106 0.40 -1.16 -21.80
N TYR A 107 -0.36 -2.25 -21.71
CA TYR A 107 0.05 -3.57 -22.13
C TYR A 107 -0.10 -3.71 -23.66
N LYS A 108 0.79 -4.49 -24.29
CA LYS A 108 0.84 -4.67 -25.75
C LYS A 108 0.86 -6.14 -26.18
N GLY A 109 0.63 -7.08 -25.26
CA GLY A 109 0.53 -8.50 -25.60
C GLY A 109 -0.81 -8.86 -26.24
N ILE A 110 -0.86 -10.03 -26.88
CA ILE A 110 -1.99 -10.47 -27.71
C ILE A 110 -3.27 -10.70 -26.89
N ASN A 111 -3.17 -11.30 -25.70
CA ASN A 111 -4.28 -11.39 -24.76
C ASN A 111 -4.44 -10.03 -24.04
N PRO A 112 -5.56 -9.30 -24.16
CA PRO A 112 -5.74 -8.02 -23.49
C PRO A 112 -6.07 -8.13 -21.98
N HIS A 113 -6.24 -9.34 -21.43
CA HIS A 113 -6.56 -9.60 -20.01
C HIS A 113 -7.81 -8.84 -19.54
N LYS A 114 -8.89 -8.91 -20.33
CA LYS A 114 -10.19 -8.27 -20.03
C LYS A 114 -11.16 -9.13 -19.23
N LYS A 115 -10.92 -10.44 -19.15
CA LYS A 115 -11.77 -11.41 -18.45
C LYS A 115 -11.20 -11.89 -17.12
N HIS A 116 -9.88 -11.76 -16.93
CA HIS A 116 -9.18 -12.13 -15.71
C HIS A 116 -8.10 -11.10 -15.37
N ILE A 117 -7.77 -11.01 -14.10
CA ILE A 117 -6.55 -10.41 -13.58
C ILE A 117 -5.46 -11.48 -13.65
N HIS A 118 -4.37 -11.21 -14.35
CA HIS A 118 -3.19 -12.08 -14.35
C HIS A 118 -2.18 -11.59 -13.32
N ILE A 119 -1.77 -12.46 -12.40
CA ILE A 119 -0.78 -12.18 -11.35
C ILE A 119 0.40 -13.15 -11.52
N SER A 120 1.59 -12.61 -11.78
CA SER A 120 2.85 -13.35 -11.83
C SER A 120 3.66 -13.15 -10.55
N PHE A 121 4.33 -14.22 -10.12
CA PHE A 121 5.12 -14.29 -8.90
C PHE A 121 6.62 -14.50 -9.18
N THR A 122 7.47 -14.02 -8.28
CA THR A 122 8.90 -14.28 -8.29
C THR A 122 9.22 -15.61 -7.61
N LYS A 123 10.49 -16.06 -7.69
CA LYS A 123 11.00 -17.23 -6.95
C LYS A 123 10.75 -17.17 -5.43
N LEU A 124 10.62 -15.98 -4.86
CA LEU A 124 10.37 -15.82 -3.42
C LEU A 124 9.01 -16.43 -3.02
N GLY A 125 8.02 -16.35 -3.91
CA GLY A 125 6.70 -16.94 -3.69
C GLY A 125 6.62 -18.46 -3.83
N ASP A 126 7.71 -19.16 -4.20
CA ASP A 126 7.68 -20.62 -4.40
C ASP A 126 7.31 -21.37 -3.12
N ASN A 127 7.95 -20.98 -2.02
CA ASN A 127 7.79 -21.61 -0.70
C ASN A 127 7.19 -20.65 0.34
N ASP A 128 7.13 -19.34 0.07
CA ASP A 128 6.48 -18.36 0.93
C ASP A 128 4.97 -18.27 0.63
N GLY A 129 4.17 -18.89 1.49
CA GLY A 129 2.71 -18.81 1.52
C GLY A 129 2.18 -17.92 2.64
N SER A 130 2.92 -16.90 3.10
CA SER A 130 2.39 -15.95 4.09
C SER A 130 1.22 -15.12 3.52
N MET A 131 0.28 -14.71 4.37
CA MET A 131 -0.91 -13.95 3.98
C MET A 131 -0.55 -12.65 3.22
N PHE A 132 -1.36 -12.30 2.22
CA PHE A 132 -1.35 -10.98 1.61
C PHE A 132 -2.31 -10.06 2.37
N TYR A 133 -1.76 -9.07 3.08
CA TYR A 133 -2.54 -8.07 3.81
C TYR A 133 -3.04 -7.01 2.82
N LEU A 134 -4.27 -7.20 2.35
CA LEU A 134 -4.97 -6.35 1.39
C LEU A 134 -6.35 -6.04 1.97
N PRO A 135 -6.75 -4.76 2.17
CA PRO A 135 -8.06 -4.40 2.72
C PRO A 135 -9.24 -5.12 2.08
N ILE A 136 -9.20 -5.33 0.75
CA ILE A 136 -10.26 -6.02 0.02
C ILE A 136 -10.36 -7.53 0.34
N LEU A 137 -9.32 -8.14 0.92
CA LEU A 137 -9.29 -9.56 1.30
C LEU A 137 -9.34 -9.77 2.82
N THR A 138 -8.82 -8.83 3.62
CA THR A 138 -8.77 -8.96 5.09
C THR A 138 -9.84 -8.16 5.82
N GLY A 139 -10.52 -7.23 5.15
CA GLY A 139 -11.46 -6.29 5.79
C GLY A 139 -10.80 -5.22 6.66
N GLU A 140 -9.47 -5.17 6.71
CA GLU A 140 -8.74 -4.18 7.50
C GLU A 140 -8.67 -2.84 6.75
N GLU A 141 -9.38 -1.83 7.25
CA GLU A 141 -9.29 -0.47 6.74
C GLU A 141 -7.90 0.11 6.99
N ASN A 142 -7.28 0.71 5.97
CA ASN A 142 -6.02 1.45 6.14
C ASN A 142 -6.32 2.77 6.85
N GLU A 143 -6.36 2.75 8.19
CA GLU A 143 -6.28 3.96 9.00
C GLU A 143 -5.04 4.78 8.57
N PRO A 144 -5.21 6.00 8.04
CA PRO A 144 -4.11 6.76 7.49
C PRO A 144 -3.16 7.15 8.63
N SER A 145 -1.96 6.57 8.63
CA SER A 145 -0.93 6.88 9.62
C SER A 145 -0.76 8.40 9.74
N LYS A 146 -1.09 8.93 10.94
CA LYS A 146 -1.12 10.37 11.20
C LYS A 146 0.22 10.99 10.85
N SER A 147 0.27 11.71 9.73
CA SER A 147 1.44 12.49 9.36
C SER A 147 1.75 13.45 10.51
N ASN A 148 3.00 13.46 10.99
CA ASN A 148 3.44 14.39 12.03
C ASN A 148 3.25 15.84 11.55
N SER A 149 2.10 16.43 11.87
CA SER A 149 1.77 17.81 11.60
C SER A 149 2.73 18.69 12.41
N ARG A 150 3.74 19.23 11.73
CA ARG A 150 4.71 20.14 12.33
C ARG A 150 3.95 21.25 13.04
N LYS A 151 4.18 21.40 14.34
CA LYS A 151 3.52 22.36 15.23
C LYS A 151 3.86 23.80 14.81
N LEU A 152 3.09 24.35 13.88
CA LEU A 152 3.34 25.65 13.28
C LEU A 152 2.47 26.74 13.94
N GLY A 153 3.13 27.69 14.59
CA GLY A 153 2.58 29.01 14.92
C GLY A 153 1.38 29.08 15.87
N LYS A 154 1.63 29.21 17.18
CA LYS A 154 0.64 29.86 18.07
C LYS A 154 0.57 31.35 17.69
N LYS A 155 -0.45 31.75 16.92
CA LYS A 155 -0.82 33.16 16.79
C LYS A 155 -1.53 33.59 18.07
N LEU A 156 -0.87 34.40 18.89
CA LEU A 156 -1.51 35.09 20.00
C LEU A 156 -2.37 36.22 19.41
N PHE A 157 -3.69 36.13 19.59
CA PHE A 157 -4.59 37.26 19.42
C PHE A 157 -4.98 37.79 20.80
N SER A 158 -4.93 39.11 20.94
CA SER A 158 -5.20 39.84 22.18
C SER A 158 -6.66 39.71 22.60
N SER A 159 -6.90 39.16 23.79
CA SER A 159 -8.20 39.18 24.45
C SER A 159 -8.45 40.54 25.08
N GLY A 160 -9.19 41.41 24.38
CA GLY A 160 -9.95 42.45 25.06
C GLY A 160 -11.22 41.82 25.62
N ASN A 161 -11.47 41.94 26.92
CA ASN A 161 -12.77 41.64 27.50
C ASN A 161 -13.14 42.76 28.48
N SER A 162 -14.40 43.18 28.44
CA SER A 162 -14.95 44.34 29.13
C SER A 162 -15.19 44.10 30.62
N ASP A 163 -15.20 45.19 31.38
CA ASP A 163 -15.43 45.24 32.82
C ASP A 163 -16.79 44.66 33.25
N VAL A 164 -16.77 43.83 34.30
CA VAL A 164 -17.50 44.08 35.57
C VAL A 164 -17.12 43.01 36.59
N SER A 165 -16.63 43.43 37.76
CA SER A 165 -16.47 42.58 38.94
C SER A 165 -17.04 43.28 40.16
N SER A 166 -18.04 42.64 40.76
CA SER A 166 -18.60 43.01 42.06
C SER A 166 -17.74 42.45 43.21
N GLY A 167 -17.50 43.26 44.26
CA GLY A 167 -17.24 42.74 45.61
C GLY A 167 -15.81 42.82 46.14
N GLY A 168 -15.49 43.92 46.83
CA GLY A 168 -15.26 43.90 48.28
C GLY A 168 -13.97 43.31 48.88
N LEU A 169 -13.34 44.16 49.72
CA LEU A 169 -12.60 43.84 50.96
C LEU A 169 -11.12 43.34 50.89
N GLY A 170 -10.20 44.20 51.34
CA GLY A 170 -9.31 43.84 52.47
C GLY A 170 -7.78 43.90 52.27
N CYS A 171 -7.11 44.76 53.06
CA CYS A 171 -5.67 44.77 53.45
C CYS A 171 -4.59 44.86 52.33
N SER A 172 -3.64 45.81 52.37
CA SER A 172 -2.47 45.91 53.28
C SER A 172 -1.52 44.71 53.15
N CYS A 173 -0.21 44.82 52.89
CA CYS A 173 0.72 45.91 52.52
C CYS A 173 1.95 45.27 51.77
N ASP A 174 3.11 45.85 51.46
CA ASP A 174 3.77 47.13 51.84
C ASP A 174 4.78 47.60 50.75
N CYS A 175 5.76 48.46 51.10
CA CYS A 175 6.62 49.22 50.20
C CYS A 175 8.02 48.62 49.91
N GLN A 176 8.73 49.31 48.98
CA GLN A 176 10.20 49.41 48.83
C GLN A 176 10.98 48.21 48.25
N CYS A 177 12.17 48.39 47.64
CA CYS A 177 12.72 49.45 46.75
C CYS A 177 14.15 49.03 46.36
N CYS A 178 14.66 49.54 45.22
CA CYS A 178 16.11 49.57 44.89
C CYS A 178 16.81 48.20 44.68
N SER A 179 17.93 48.07 43.95
CA SER A 179 18.60 48.97 42.99
C SER A 179 19.70 48.19 42.23
N SER A 180 19.90 48.56 40.96
CA SER A 180 21.19 48.66 40.24
C SER A 180 22.30 47.60 40.41
N ARG A 181 22.76 47.04 39.27
CA ARG A 181 24.16 47.22 38.81
C ARG A 181 24.41 46.75 37.37
N GLU A 182 25.25 47.52 36.68
CA GLU A 182 25.95 47.21 35.42
C GLU A 182 26.94 46.03 35.62
N SER A 183 27.59 45.41 34.61
CA SER A 183 28.22 46.00 33.42
C SER A 183 28.43 45.03 32.25
N SER A 184 28.78 45.63 31.11
CA SER A 184 29.11 45.06 29.79
C SER A 184 30.46 44.34 29.68
N SER A 185 30.59 43.40 28.73
CA SER A 185 31.73 43.34 27.79
C SER A 185 31.53 42.31 26.65
N HIS A 186 31.89 42.70 25.41
CA HIS A 186 32.13 41.79 24.28
C HIS A 186 33.62 41.35 24.27
N PRO A 187 34.00 40.31 23.51
CA PRO A 187 34.42 40.56 22.12
C PRO A 187 33.95 39.51 21.10
N ALA A 188 34.06 39.84 19.82
CA ALA A 188 33.98 38.90 18.70
C ALA A 188 35.40 38.52 18.22
N VAL A 189 35.55 37.38 17.54
CA VAL A 189 36.47 37.15 16.40
C VAL A 189 36.01 35.88 15.64
N SER A 190 36.39 35.79 14.37
CA SER A 190 35.82 34.91 13.34
C SER A 190 36.47 33.52 13.19
N LYS A 191 35.76 32.67 12.42
CA LYS A 191 36.29 31.49 11.70
C LYS A 191 37.63 31.77 11.01
N SER A 192 38.56 30.81 11.04
CA SER A 192 38.93 29.93 9.90
C SER A 192 40.04 28.97 10.34
#